data_AF-A0A2R6LFT3-F1
#
_entry.id   AF-A0A2R6LFT3-F1
#
_cell.length_a   1.000
_cell.length_b   1.000
_cell.length_c   1.000
_cell.angle_alpha   90.00
_cell.angle_beta   90.00
_cell.angle_gamma   90.00
#
_symmetry.space_group_name_H-M   'P 1'
#
loop_
_entity.id
_entity.type
_entity.pdbx_description
1 polymer ?
#
loop_
_entity_poly.entity_id
_entity_poly.type
_entity_poly.pdbx_seq_one_letter_code
_entity_poly.pdbx_strand_id
1 'polypeptide(L)'
;MRLFDSWNEAKERAGLELLTREDRPRRNSNQIQPKPDDVDLPDEKDWYDLTPRQRWYYRNRSLEVERVNRRLDQIRLWFHDMKRDELVCEECAEGHPACIEFHHPNDDKTLGVSRMVNQGYSRDRIREEMAKCVPLCANCHARRHYEPPTSAEG
;
A
#
# COMPACT_ATOMS: atom_id res chain seq x y z
N MET A 1 34.55 -21.16 0.45
CA MET A 1 35.91 -20.98 -0.10
C MET A 1 35.87 -19.78 -1.02
N ARG A 2 36.73 -18.76 -0.84
CA ARG A 2 36.85 -17.67 -1.83
C ARG A 2 37.60 -18.24 -3.03
N LEU A 3 37.08 -18.02 -4.24
CA LEU A 3 37.64 -18.56 -5.49
C LEU A 3 38.87 -17.75 -5.98
N PHE A 4 39.02 -16.52 -5.49
CA PHE A 4 40.09 -15.58 -5.81
C PHE A 4 40.51 -14.80 -4.57
N ASP A 5 41.78 -14.40 -4.51
CA ASP A 5 42.36 -13.64 -3.41
C ASP A 5 42.05 -12.14 -3.53
N SER A 6 41.69 -11.65 -4.73
CA SER A 6 41.16 -10.29 -4.91
C SER A 6 40.17 -10.16 -6.07
N TRP A 7 39.41 -9.06 -6.05
CA TRP A 7 38.50 -8.71 -7.15
C TRP A 7 39.24 -8.38 -8.46
N ASN A 8 40.48 -7.89 -8.36
CA ASN A 8 41.31 -7.61 -9.53
C ASN A 8 41.83 -8.91 -10.15
N GLU A 9 42.25 -9.89 -9.34
CA GLU A 9 42.64 -11.22 -9.81
C GLU A 9 41.47 -11.92 -10.52
N ALA A 10 40.25 -11.80 -9.98
CA ALA A 10 39.05 -12.31 -10.62
C ALA A 10 38.80 -11.67 -12.00
N LYS A 11 39.04 -10.36 -12.14
CA LYS A 11 38.90 -9.63 -13.40
C LYS A 11 39.96 -10.00 -14.42
N GLU A 12 41.21 -10.12 -13.98
CA GLU A 12 42.34 -10.50 -14.83
C GLU A 12 42.10 -11.88 -15.44
N ARG A 13 41.65 -12.85 -14.63
CA ARG A 13 41.32 -14.19 -15.12
C ARG A 13 40.10 -14.24 -16.05
N ALA A 14 39.23 -13.24 -15.96
CA ALA A 14 38.09 -13.05 -16.85
C ALA A 14 38.43 -12.21 -18.10
N GLY A 15 39.69 -11.77 -18.28
CA GLY A 15 40.10 -10.91 -19.38
C GLY A 15 39.49 -9.50 -19.34
N LEU A 16 39.08 -9.04 -18.15
CA LEU A 16 38.47 -7.73 -17.94
C LEU A 16 39.54 -6.71 -17.55
N GLU A 17 39.40 -5.47 -18.04
CA GLU A 17 40.31 -4.38 -17.69
C GLU A 17 40.35 -4.11 -16.17
N LEU A 18 41.57 -3.94 -15.68
CA LEU A 18 41.85 -3.59 -14.29
C LEU A 18 41.72 -2.08 -14.13
N LEU A 19 40.78 -1.65 -13.28
CA LEU A 19 40.67 -0.25 -12.91
C LEU A 19 41.80 0.09 -11.93
N THR A 20 42.80 0.85 -12.40
CA THR A 20 43.85 1.37 -11.52
C THR A 20 43.28 2.47 -10.62
N ARG A 21 44.09 2.89 -9.64
CA ARG A 21 43.74 4.01 -8.76
C ARG A 21 43.59 5.33 -9.54
N GLU A 22 44.28 5.44 -10.68
CA GLU A 22 44.30 6.60 -11.57
C GLU A 22 43.06 6.62 -12.48
N ASP A 23 42.56 5.45 -12.87
CA ASP A 23 41.31 5.29 -13.65
C ASP A 23 40.05 5.56 -12.82
N ARG A 24 40.17 5.64 -11.49
CA ARG A 24 39.03 5.95 -10.63
C ARG A 24 38.70 7.43 -10.81
N PRO A 25 37.52 7.77 -11.34
CA PRO A 25 37.12 9.17 -11.44
C PRO A 25 37.16 9.77 -10.03
N ARG A 26 37.76 10.96 -9.91
CA ARG A 26 37.65 11.74 -8.67
C ARG A 26 36.16 11.99 -8.44
N ARG A 27 35.54 11.27 -7.51
CA ARG A 27 34.16 11.51 -7.12
C ARG A 27 34.10 12.92 -6.55
N ASN A 28 33.68 13.87 -7.36
CA ASN A 28 33.28 15.17 -6.85
C ASN A 28 31.96 14.96 -6.12
N SER A 29 32.02 14.75 -4.81
CA SER A 29 30.87 14.47 -3.95
C SER A 29 29.82 15.59 -3.98
N ASN A 30 30.20 16.77 -4.49
CA ASN A 30 29.36 17.96 -4.50
C ASN A 30 28.64 18.21 -5.83
N GLN A 31 28.85 17.38 -6.87
CA GLN A 31 28.18 17.60 -8.15
C GLN A 31 26.78 16.96 -8.17
N ILE A 32 25.75 17.81 -8.25
CA ILE A 32 24.37 17.37 -8.41
C ILE A 32 24.20 16.82 -9.82
N GLN A 33 23.68 15.59 -9.92
CA GLN A 33 23.36 14.96 -11.20
C GLN A 33 22.17 15.67 -11.88
N PRO A 34 22.09 15.71 -13.21
CA PRO A 34 20.97 16.34 -13.92
C PRO A 34 19.61 15.70 -13.55
N LYS A 35 18.52 16.45 -13.75
CA LYS A 35 17.16 15.97 -13.50
C LYS A 35 16.85 14.80 -14.44
N PRO A 36 16.42 13.64 -13.92
CA PRO A 36 15.91 12.56 -14.78
C PRO A 36 14.64 12.98 -15.54
N ASP A 37 14.43 12.40 -16.71
CA ASP A 37 13.28 12.71 -17.58
C ASP A 37 11.95 12.23 -16.98
N ASP A 38 11.99 11.14 -16.22
CA ASP A 38 10.83 10.50 -15.56
C ASP A 38 10.40 11.20 -14.26
N VAL A 39 11.03 12.31 -13.91
CA VAL A 39 10.72 13.06 -12.69
C VAL A 39 9.93 14.33 -13.01
N ASP A 40 8.65 14.30 -12.63
CA ASP A 40 7.77 15.47 -12.67
C ASP A 40 8.01 16.37 -11.45
N LEU A 41 8.28 17.64 -11.72
CA LEU A 41 8.55 18.66 -10.72
C LEU A 41 7.57 19.83 -10.94
N PRO A 42 7.00 20.44 -9.89
CA PRO A 42 6.16 21.63 -10.04
C PRO A 42 6.95 22.78 -10.69
N ASP A 43 6.25 23.63 -11.45
CA ASP A 43 6.85 24.72 -12.22
C ASP A 43 7.66 25.70 -11.36
N GLU A 44 7.30 25.86 -10.08
CA GLU A 44 7.99 26.78 -9.15
C GLU A 44 9.26 26.19 -8.51
N LYS A 45 9.66 24.96 -8.88
CA LYS A 45 10.79 24.26 -8.29
C LYS A 45 11.88 24.01 -9.32
N ASP A 46 13.13 24.31 -8.95
CA ASP A 46 14.32 23.94 -9.72
C ASP A 46 15.00 22.73 -9.08
N TRP A 47 15.32 21.71 -9.89
CA TRP A 47 16.00 20.48 -9.49
C TRP A 47 17.36 20.72 -8.79
N TYR A 48 18.11 21.74 -9.21
CA TYR A 48 19.43 22.05 -8.67
C TYR A 48 19.33 22.76 -7.32
N ASP A 49 18.26 23.51 -7.08
CA ASP A 49 17.98 24.19 -5.81
C ASP A 49 17.40 23.24 -4.75
N LEU A 50 16.92 22.06 -5.15
CA LEU A 50 16.40 21.08 -4.21
C LEU A 50 17.50 20.57 -3.26
N THR A 51 17.10 20.23 -2.05
CA THR A 51 17.95 19.44 -1.15
C THR A 51 18.09 18.01 -1.68
N PRO A 52 19.16 17.27 -1.30
CA PRO A 52 19.29 15.85 -1.64
C PRO A 52 18.06 15.02 -1.25
N ARG A 53 17.42 15.34 -0.12
CA ARG A 53 16.18 14.68 0.35
C ARG A 53 14.98 14.96 -0.56
N GLN A 54 14.82 16.20 -1.02
CA GLN A 54 13.75 16.56 -1.95
C GLN A 54 13.94 15.89 -3.31
N ARG A 55 15.17 15.88 -3.86
CA ARG A 55 15.47 15.14 -5.09
C ARG A 55 15.14 13.66 -4.96
N TRP A 56 15.52 13.04 -3.84
CA TRP A 56 15.16 11.66 -3.55
C TRP A 56 13.64 11.48 -3.49
N TYR A 57 12.91 12.37 -2.83
CA TYR A 57 11.44 12.33 -2.77
C TYR A 57 10.80 12.36 -4.16
N TYR A 58 11.11 13.35 -5.00
CA TYR A 58 10.51 13.47 -6.33
C TYR A 58 10.88 12.28 -7.23
N ARG A 59 12.13 11.82 -7.16
CA ARG A 59 12.58 10.63 -7.90
C ARG A 59 11.87 9.34 -7.48
N ASN A 60 11.58 9.20 -6.19
CA ASN A 60 11.00 7.96 -5.66
C ASN A 60 9.49 8.06 -5.45
N ARG A 61 8.86 9.20 -5.74
CA ARG A 61 7.42 9.41 -5.50
C ARG A 61 6.57 8.42 -6.27
N SER A 62 6.85 8.22 -7.56
CA SER A 62 6.14 7.27 -8.41
C SER A 62 6.29 5.83 -7.88
N LEU A 63 7.52 5.44 -7.52
CA LEU A 63 7.81 4.13 -6.92
C LEU A 63 7.11 3.93 -5.58
N GLU A 64 7.04 4.97 -4.74
CA GLU A 64 6.37 4.89 -3.44
C GLU A 64 4.85 4.79 -3.60
N VAL A 65 4.26 5.56 -4.54
CA VAL A 65 2.86 5.43 -4.92
C VAL A 65 2.57 4.01 -5.41
N GLU A 66 3.42 3.45 -6.28
CA GLU A 66 3.27 2.09 -6.77
C GLU A 66 3.34 1.05 -5.64
N ARG A 67 4.28 1.20 -4.70
CA ARG A 67 4.37 0.32 -3.51
C ARG A 67 3.12 0.38 -2.65
N VAL A 68 2.61 1.59 -2.38
CA VAL A 68 1.39 1.79 -1.59
C VAL A 68 0.19 1.15 -2.31
N ASN A 69 0.04 1.40 -3.62
CA ASN A 69 -1.04 0.82 -4.42
C ASN A 69 -0.97 -0.72 -4.41
N ARG A 70 0.22 -1.29 -4.65
CA ARG A 70 0.43 -2.74 -4.62
C ARG A 70 0.04 -3.34 -3.27
N ARG A 71 0.40 -2.67 -2.17
CA ARG A 71 0.00 -3.08 -0.82
C ARG A 71 -1.52 -3.01 -0.64
N LEU A 72 -2.17 -1.93 -1.08
CA LEU A 72 -3.62 -1.76 -0.99
C LEU A 72 -4.35 -2.86 -1.78
N ASP A 73 -3.88 -3.17 -2.99
CA ASP A 73 -4.46 -4.23 -3.81
C ASP A 73 -4.31 -5.61 -3.17
N GLN A 74 -3.17 -5.89 -2.53
CA GLN A 74 -2.97 -7.11 -1.74
C GLN A 74 -3.90 -7.21 -0.51
N ILE A 75 -4.27 -6.09 0.10
CA ILE A 75 -5.21 -6.06 1.23
C ILE A 75 -6.64 -6.25 0.70
N ARG A 76 -7.01 -5.58 -0.40
CA ARG A 76 -8.33 -5.70 -1.03
C ARG A 76 -8.58 -7.12 -1.54
N LEU A 77 -7.61 -7.73 -2.21
CA LEU A 77 -7.69 -9.10 -2.69
C LEU A 77 -7.86 -10.07 -1.52
N TRP A 78 -7.02 -9.95 -0.49
CA TRP A 78 -7.14 -10.76 0.72
C TRP A 78 -8.52 -10.62 1.38
N PHE A 79 -9.04 -9.40 1.49
CA PHE A 79 -10.34 -9.13 2.09
C PHE A 79 -11.49 -9.69 1.27
N HIS A 80 -11.41 -9.57 -0.06
CA HIS A 80 -12.37 -10.17 -0.98
C HIS A 80 -12.37 -11.70 -0.85
N ASP A 81 -11.19 -12.31 -0.85
CA ASP A 81 -11.03 -13.77 -0.76
C ASP A 81 -11.59 -14.30 0.56
N MET A 82 -11.26 -13.65 1.68
CA MET A 82 -11.82 -13.99 2.99
C MET A 82 -13.35 -13.87 3.00
N LYS A 83 -13.93 -12.79 2.45
CA LYS A 83 -15.40 -12.65 2.37
C LYS A 83 -16.04 -13.79 1.59
N ARG A 84 -15.41 -14.19 0.48
CA ARG A 84 -15.91 -15.27 -0.40
C ARG A 84 -15.86 -16.63 0.28
N ASP A 85 -14.76 -16.90 0.99
CA ASP A 85 -14.46 -18.25 1.48
C ASP A 85 -14.99 -18.49 2.90
N GLU A 86 -15.12 -17.44 3.71
CA GLU A 86 -15.38 -17.56 5.16
C GLU A 86 -16.73 -16.98 5.59
N LEU A 87 -17.36 -16.11 4.78
CA LEU A 87 -18.52 -15.34 5.23
C LEU A 87 -19.78 -15.58 4.41
N VAL A 88 -20.89 -15.66 5.14
CA VAL A 88 -22.25 -15.58 4.61
C VAL A 88 -23.06 -14.66 5.53
N CYS A 89 -24.17 -14.13 5.02
CA CYS A 89 -25.11 -13.37 5.83
C CYS A 89 -25.68 -14.28 6.95
N GLU A 90 -25.54 -13.86 8.20
CA GLU A 90 -26.08 -14.64 9.34
C GLU A 90 -27.60 -14.77 9.35
N GLU A 91 -28.32 -13.89 8.63
CA GLU A 91 -29.79 -13.90 8.61
C GLU A 91 -30.39 -14.64 7.41
N CYS A 92 -29.78 -14.54 6.24
CA CYS A 92 -30.39 -15.04 4.99
C CYS A 92 -29.47 -15.94 4.16
N ALA A 93 -28.27 -16.27 4.67
CA ALA A 93 -27.29 -17.13 4.03
C ALA A 93 -26.78 -16.67 2.64
N GLU A 94 -27.05 -15.42 2.23
CA GLU A 94 -26.42 -14.81 1.05
C GLU A 94 -24.89 -14.84 1.23
N GLY A 95 -24.17 -15.37 0.26
CA GLY A 95 -22.72 -15.61 0.35
C GLY A 95 -21.91 -14.81 -0.66
N HIS A 96 -22.53 -14.02 -1.53
CA HIS A 96 -21.80 -13.24 -2.51
C HIS A 96 -20.95 -12.16 -1.80
N PRO A 97 -19.61 -12.14 -1.97
CA PRO A 97 -18.72 -11.28 -1.18
C PRO A 97 -18.99 -9.77 -1.37
N ALA A 98 -19.50 -9.37 -2.54
CA ALA A 98 -19.89 -7.98 -2.79
C ALA A 98 -21.13 -7.55 -2.00
N CYS A 99 -21.96 -8.49 -1.54
CA CYS A 99 -23.18 -8.22 -0.80
C CYS A 99 -22.95 -8.17 0.72
N ILE A 100 -21.85 -8.75 1.21
CA ILE A 100 -21.56 -8.83 2.66
C ILE A 100 -21.06 -7.49 3.20
N GLU A 101 -21.71 -7.01 4.25
CA GLU A 101 -21.37 -5.85 5.06
C GLU A 101 -21.16 -6.27 6.52
N PHE A 102 -20.37 -5.47 7.25
CA PHE A 102 -20.03 -5.73 8.65
C PHE A 102 -20.88 -4.84 9.56
N HIS A 103 -21.95 -5.42 10.10
CA HIS A 103 -22.85 -4.76 11.04
C HIS A 103 -22.22 -4.74 12.43
N HIS A 104 -22.18 -3.58 13.09
CA HIS A 104 -21.77 -3.52 14.49
C HIS A 104 -23.03 -3.51 15.37
N PRO A 105 -23.22 -4.50 16.26
CA PRO A 105 -24.40 -4.58 17.12
C PRO A 105 -24.37 -3.55 18.25
N ASN A 106 -23.18 -3.18 18.71
CA ASN A 106 -22.95 -2.11 19.66
C ASN A 106 -22.30 -0.95 18.88
N ASP A 107 -22.77 0.29 19.06
CA ASP A 107 -22.25 1.45 18.31
C ASP A 107 -20.87 1.91 18.81
N ASP A 108 -19.98 0.97 19.12
CA ASP A 108 -18.66 1.16 19.73
C ASP A 108 -17.50 1.05 18.72
N LYS A 109 -17.82 1.00 17.42
CA LYS A 109 -16.81 0.87 16.37
C LYS A 109 -15.90 2.08 16.33
N THR A 110 -14.61 1.83 16.13
CA THR A 110 -13.65 2.93 15.93
C THR A 110 -13.66 3.39 14.47
N LEU A 111 -13.79 2.45 13.53
CA LEU A 111 -13.79 2.73 12.10
C LEU A 111 -14.46 1.58 11.34
N GLY A 112 -15.25 1.85 10.31
CA GLY A 112 -15.84 0.78 9.50
C GLY A 112 -14.77 -0.10 8.82
N VAL A 113 -14.94 -1.42 8.85
CA VAL A 113 -14.02 -2.42 8.25
C VAL A 113 -13.67 -2.08 6.80
N SER A 114 -14.67 -1.75 5.97
CA SER A 114 -14.46 -1.35 4.56
C SER A 114 -13.58 -0.10 4.42
N ARG A 115 -13.64 0.82 5.39
CA ARG A 115 -12.79 2.01 5.42
C ARG A 115 -11.35 1.65 5.81
N MET A 116 -11.16 0.75 6.78
CA MET A 116 -9.84 0.26 7.19
C MET A 116 -9.09 -0.42 6.04
N VAL A 117 -9.80 -1.24 5.25
CA VAL A 117 -9.26 -1.89 4.04
C VAL A 117 -8.78 -0.84 3.04
N ASN A 118 -9.62 0.15 2.72
CA ASN A 118 -9.28 1.20 1.75
C ASN A 118 -8.16 2.14 2.22
N GLN A 119 -7.96 2.25 3.54
CA GLN A 119 -6.88 3.04 4.13
C GLN A 119 -5.60 2.22 4.38
N GLY A 120 -5.58 0.92 4.05
CA GLY A 120 -4.38 0.09 4.12
C GLY A 120 -3.94 -0.32 5.52
N TYR A 121 -4.88 -0.40 6.46
CA TYR A 121 -4.63 -0.92 7.81
C TYR A 121 -4.07 -2.36 7.75
N SER A 122 -3.35 -2.77 8.79
CA SER A 122 -2.84 -4.15 8.86
C SER A 122 -3.99 -5.16 8.88
N ARG A 123 -3.74 -6.35 8.32
CA ARG A 123 -4.72 -7.45 8.32
C ARG A 123 -5.18 -7.79 9.74
N ASP A 124 -4.28 -7.73 10.72
CA ASP A 124 -4.60 -8.03 12.12
C ASP A 124 -5.58 -7.02 12.72
N ARG A 125 -5.35 -5.71 12.51
CA ARG A 125 -6.30 -4.68 12.96
C ARG A 125 -7.65 -4.79 12.28
N ILE A 126 -7.66 -5.16 11.00
CA ILE A 126 -8.91 -5.41 10.27
C ILE A 126 -9.66 -6.60 10.87
N ARG A 127 -8.96 -7.70 11.19
CA ARG A 127 -9.56 -8.87 11.86
C ARG A 127 -10.08 -8.55 13.26
N GLU A 128 -9.33 -7.77 14.04
CA GLU A 128 -9.76 -7.32 15.37
C GLU A 128 -11.09 -6.54 15.32
N GLU A 129 -11.26 -5.67 14.33
CA GLU A 129 -12.53 -4.95 14.16
C GLU A 129 -13.62 -5.87 13.64
N MET A 130 -13.32 -6.74 12.67
CA MET A 130 -14.28 -7.73 12.15
C MET A 130 -14.81 -8.66 13.24
N ALA A 131 -14.01 -9.02 14.24
CA ALA A 131 -14.43 -9.88 15.35
C ALA A 131 -15.53 -9.24 16.23
N LYS A 132 -15.73 -7.92 16.15
CA LYS A 132 -16.82 -7.19 16.82
C LYS A 132 -18.07 -7.06 15.95
N CYS A 133 -17.98 -7.47 14.69
CA CYS A 133 -19.03 -7.30 13.70
C CYS A 133 -19.83 -8.59 13.49
N VAL A 134 -21.05 -8.42 12.99
CA VAL A 134 -21.90 -9.47 12.44
C VAL A 134 -21.91 -9.34 10.91
N PRO A 135 -21.51 -10.37 10.14
CA PRO A 135 -21.61 -10.34 8.69
C PRO A 135 -23.08 -10.45 8.24
N LEU A 136 -23.58 -9.39 7.60
CA LEU A 136 -24.93 -9.32 7.04
C LEU A 136 -24.86 -8.96 5.57
N CYS A 137 -25.81 -9.41 4.76
CA CYS A 137 -25.95 -8.85 3.41
C CYS A 137 -26.47 -7.41 3.50
N ALA A 138 -26.21 -6.58 2.48
CA ALA A 138 -26.63 -5.18 2.44
C ALA A 138 -28.14 -4.98 2.74
N ASN A 139 -29.00 -5.90 2.29
CA ASN A 139 -30.44 -5.84 2.55
C ASN A 139 -30.80 -6.14 4.02
N CYS A 140 -30.20 -7.18 4.62
CA CYS A 140 -30.36 -7.49 6.05
C CYS A 140 -29.82 -6.34 6.91
N HIS A 141 -28.66 -5.81 6.55
CA HIS A 141 -28.05 -4.69 7.23
C HIS A 141 -28.93 -3.43 7.17
N ALA A 142 -29.48 -3.09 6.01
CA ALA A 142 -30.41 -1.98 5.86
C ALA A 142 -31.67 -2.16 6.72
N ARG A 143 -32.24 -3.38 6.78
CA ARG A 143 -33.38 -3.69 7.65
C ARG A 143 -33.07 -3.49 9.13
N ARG A 144 -31.86 -3.80 9.58
CA ARG A 144 -31.42 -3.58 10.97
C ARG A 144 -31.33 -2.10 11.34
N HIS A 145 -30.95 -1.25 10.40
CA HIS A 145 -30.85 0.19 10.59
C HIS A 145 -32.12 0.96 10.19
N TYR A 146 -33.16 0.26 9.74
CA TYR A 146 -34.40 0.90 9.32
C TYR A 146 -35.23 1.34 10.53
N GLU A 147 -35.52 2.64 10.60
CA GLU A 147 -36.47 3.22 11.54
C GLU A 147 -37.71 3.69 10.75
N PRO A 148 -38.92 3.20 11.06
CA PRO A 148 -40.12 3.64 10.36
C PRO A 148 -40.40 5.12 10.65
N PRO A 149 -40.93 5.89 9.68
CA PRO A 149 -41.30 7.27 9.92
C PRO A 149 -42.39 7.35 11.00
N THR A 150 -42.19 8.19 12.01
CA THR A 150 -43.24 8.52 12.98
C THR A 150 -44.31 9.35 12.30
N SER A 151 -45.56 8.88 12.33
CA SER A 151 -46.70 9.69 11.91
C SER A 151 -46.84 10.86 12.87
N ALA A 152 -46.77 12.09 12.36
CA ALA A 152 -47.17 13.26 13.12
C ALA A 152 -48.66 13.12 13.41
N GLU A 153 -49.01 12.89 14.68
CA GLU A 153 -50.39 13.02 15.14
C GLU A 153 -50.81 14.47 14.89
N GLY A 154 -51.86 14.63 14.08
CA GLY A 154 -52.44 15.93 13.70
C GLY A 154 -53.38 16.48 14.75
#